data_AF-A0A5N9AW68-F1
#
_entry.id   AF-A0A5N9AW68-F1
#
_cell.length_a   1.000
_cell.length_b   1.000
_cell.length_c   1.000
_cell.angle_alpha   90.00
_cell.angle_beta   90.00
_cell.angle_gamma   90.00
#
_symmetry.space_group_name_H-M   'P 1'
#
loop_
_entity.id
_entity.type
_entity.pdbx_description
1 polymer ?
#
loop_
_entity_poly.entity_id
_entity_poly.type
_entity_poly.pdbx_seq_one_letter_code
_entity_poly.pdbx_strand_id
1 'polypeptide(L)'
;MNSLQDRLVTLALILSETVWLYAVYASIGILIGLGRSPISWAVCLAMYSASLYLSRGIGLFKINSLAEFLLQMVGGVVLAYFLVGISNVPDGTDFSKAWIAGIKEWDFDQGEPVLCVILAFAMSAISWMRGGFSGAADFPMQALMFSFRIGIMVLAITVTLDMFHPAELHLNMLMLLFFASSLGGMAIGRIMPAQGTSMNGSKWAQIIVVLIAAVVSLGALFSALGHNFLLYISRPIITVLSWIGTVVIYVIIFPIAYLAGFIIKGLRWLIGEPTAREEPQVLQSEMGLGDSLQQLMKDAEEKQPSIF
;
A
#
# COMPACT_ATOMS: atom_id res chain seq x y z
N MET A 1 -12.91 13.75 30.38
CA MET A 1 -12.10 12.65 29.81
C MET A 1 -10.64 12.95 30.07
N ASN A 2 -10.00 12.28 31.03
CA ASN A 2 -8.60 12.57 31.38
C ASN A 2 -7.88 11.39 32.07
N SER A 3 -8.31 10.15 31.82
CA SER A 3 -7.57 9.00 32.36
C SER A 3 -6.41 8.66 31.42
N LEU A 4 -5.27 8.31 32.00
CA LEU A 4 -4.07 7.88 31.27
C LEU A 4 -4.37 6.68 30.34
N GLN A 5 -5.30 5.81 30.76
CA GLN A 5 -5.83 4.71 29.97
C GLN A 5 -6.42 5.16 28.62
N ASP A 6 -7.26 6.19 28.62
CA ASP A 6 -7.95 6.66 27.40
C ASP A 6 -6.95 7.20 26.36
N ARG A 7 -5.88 7.85 26.82
CA ARG A 7 -4.77 8.33 25.98
C ARG A 7 -3.98 7.16 25.38
N LEU A 8 -3.65 6.15 26.18
CA LEU A 8 -2.92 4.97 25.70
C LEU A 8 -3.74 4.14 24.71
N VAL A 9 -5.03 3.97 24.96
CA VAL A 9 -5.95 3.29 24.02
C VAL A 9 -6.10 4.09 22.73
N THR A 10 -6.20 5.42 22.80
CA THR A 10 -6.22 6.28 21.61
C THR A 10 -4.92 6.15 20.80
N LEU A 11 -3.76 6.10 21.47
CA LEU A 11 -2.47 5.95 20.79
C LEU A 11 -2.36 4.58 20.11
N ALA A 12 -2.80 3.52 20.78
CA ALA A 12 -2.89 2.19 20.19
C ALA A 12 -3.83 2.16 18.97
N LEU A 13 -4.95 2.87 19.02
CA LEU A 13 -5.87 3.04 17.89
C LEU A 13 -5.19 3.75 16.72
N ILE A 14 -4.50 4.87 16.95
CA ILE A 14 -3.79 5.61 15.90
C ILE A 14 -2.77 4.71 15.20
N LEU A 15 -1.95 3.98 15.95
CA LEU A 15 -0.92 3.11 15.38
C LEU A 15 -1.53 1.93 14.61
N SER A 16 -2.49 1.23 15.20
CA SER A 16 -3.12 0.08 14.56
C SER A 16 -3.90 0.48 13.30
N GLU A 17 -4.67 1.55 13.36
CA GLU A 17 -5.49 2.02 12.24
C GLU A 17 -4.65 2.45 11.04
N THR A 18 -3.58 3.20 11.29
CA THR A 18 -2.71 3.73 10.23
C THR A 18 -1.89 2.63 9.57
N VAL A 19 -1.55 1.56 10.28
CA VAL A 19 -0.84 0.42 9.69
C VAL A 19 -1.69 -0.27 8.63
N TRP A 20 -2.93 -0.67 8.95
CA TRP A 20 -3.72 -1.40 7.97
C TRP A 20 -4.18 -0.48 6.82
N LEU A 21 -4.42 0.81 7.09
CA LEU A 21 -4.69 1.80 6.04
C LEU A 21 -3.51 1.93 5.07
N TYR A 22 -2.30 2.09 5.61
CA TYR A 22 -1.09 2.13 4.79
C TYR A 22 -0.91 0.83 3.99
N ALA A 23 -1.19 -0.33 4.57
CA ALA A 23 -1.07 -1.59 3.85
C ALA A 23 -2.00 -1.65 2.61
N VAL A 24 -3.20 -1.06 2.69
CA VAL A 24 -4.09 -0.89 1.53
C VAL A 24 -3.47 0.07 0.51
N TYR A 25 -2.95 1.21 0.95
CA TYR A 25 -2.33 2.21 0.07
C TYR A 25 -1.11 1.67 -0.68
N ALA A 26 -0.25 0.95 0.05
CA ALA A 26 0.87 0.20 -0.49
C ALA A 26 0.43 -0.78 -1.57
N SER A 27 -0.60 -1.59 -1.28
CA SER A 27 -1.13 -2.56 -2.24
C SER A 27 -1.71 -1.89 -3.49
N ILE A 28 -2.42 -0.77 -3.34
CA ILE A 28 -2.94 0.00 -4.48
C ILE A 28 -1.78 0.55 -5.33
N GLY A 29 -0.72 1.07 -4.70
CA GLY A 29 0.45 1.57 -5.40
C GLY A 29 1.14 0.50 -6.26
N ILE A 30 1.26 -0.71 -5.71
CA ILE A 30 1.78 -1.88 -6.46
C ILE A 30 0.87 -2.22 -7.64
N LEU A 31 -0.44 -2.34 -7.41
CA LEU A 31 -1.40 -2.75 -8.44
C LEU A 31 -1.47 -1.79 -9.63
N ILE A 32 -1.15 -0.51 -9.41
CA ILE A 32 -1.12 0.54 -10.43
C ILE A 32 0.26 0.64 -11.11
N GLY A 33 1.26 -0.12 -10.63
CA GLY A 33 2.60 -0.13 -11.22
C GLY A 33 3.49 1.03 -10.78
N LEU A 34 3.20 1.67 -9.64
CA LEU A 34 4.07 2.72 -9.07
C LEU A 34 5.33 2.15 -8.40
N GLY A 35 5.37 0.83 -8.14
CA GLY A 35 6.48 0.17 -7.41
C GLY A 35 6.62 0.60 -5.94
N ARG A 36 5.83 1.57 -5.47
CA ARG A 36 5.84 2.12 -4.11
C ARG A 36 4.44 2.57 -3.68
N SER A 37 4.26 2.81 -2.38
CA SER A 37 3.06 3.47 -1.86
C SER A 37 3.08 4.97 -2.21
N PRO A 38 1.97 5.56 -2.71
CA PRO A 38 1.88 7.00 -3.02
C PRO A 38 2.11 7.93 -1.82
N ILE A 39 1.80 7.44 -0.61
CA ILE A 39 2.14 8.12 0.63
C ILE A 39 2.92 7.18 1.53
N SER A 40 3.89 7.73 2.27
CA SER A 40 4.59 6.96 3.31
C SER A 40 3.69 6.69 4.51
N TRP A 41 4.01 5.66 5.30
CA TRP A 41 3.29 5.38 6.54
C TRP A 41 3.33 6.57 7.51
N ALA A 42 4.45 7.31 7.55
CA ALA A 42 4.59 8.50 8.38
C ALA A 42 3.61 9.62 7.98
N VAL A 43 3.38 9.81 6.67
CA VAL A 43 2.35 10.76 6.18
C VAL A 43 0.95 10.29 6.58
N CYS A 44 0.64 9.00 6.42
CA CYS A 44 -0.64 8.44 6.85
C CYS A 44 -0.87 8.64 8.37
N LEU A 45 0.15 8.36 9.18
CA LEU A 45 0.15 8.55 10.63
C LEU A 45 -0.07 10.02 11.02
N ALA A 46 0.67 10.93 10.40
CA ALA A 46 0.56 12.36 10.64
C ALA A 46 -0.83 12.89 10.26
N MET A 47 -1.32 12.56 9.07
CA MET A 47 -2.66 12.95 8.60
C MET A 47 -3.78 12.44 9.52
N TYR A 48 -3.73 11.16 9.89
CA TYR A 48 -4.76 10.55 10.74
C TYR A 48 -4.73 11.15 12.15
N SER A 49 -3.55 11.22 12.77
CA SER A 49 -3.38 11.72 14.14
C SER A 49 -3.72 13.21 14.26
N ALA A 50 -3.27 14.04 13.33
CA ALA A 50 -3.57 15.47 13.30
C ALA A 50 -5.07 15.72 13.14
N SER A 51 -5.73 15.00 12.23
CA SER A 51 -7.18 15.08 12.04
C SER A 51 -7.95 14.69 13.30
N LEU A 52 -7.51 13.62 13.97
CA LEU A 52 -8.11 13.13 15.23
C LEU A 52 -8.02 14.16 16.35
N TYR A 53 -6.82 14.69 16.60
CA TYR A 53 -6.61 15.68 17.65
C TYR A 53 -7.27 17.02 17.32
N LEU A 54 -7.26 17.43 16.05
CA LEU A 54 -7.94 18.65 15.61
C LEU A 54 -9.45 18.53 15.81
N SER A 55 -10.06 17.42 15.41
CA SER A 55 -11.48 17.16 15.61
C SER A 55 -11.87 17.18 17.10
N ARG A 56 -11.06 16.54 17.95
CA ARG A 56 -11.25 16.60 19.42
C ARG A 56 -11.11 18.01 19.95
N GLY A 57 -10.11 18.75 19.49
CA GLY A 57 -9.87 20.14 19.89
C GLY A 57 -11.03 21.05 19.55
N ILE A 58 -11.52 20.99 18.31
CA ILE A 58 -12.68 21.75 17.84
C ILE A 58 -13.92 21.44 18.70
N GLY A 59 -14.18 20.16 18.96
CA GLY A 59 -15.32 19.72 19.77
C GLY A 59 -15.34 20.26 21.21
N LEU A 60 -14.18 20.70 21.75
CA LEU A 60 -14.11 21.34 23.06
C LEU A 60 -14.65 22.78 23.04
N PHE A 61 -14.52 23.49 21.91
CA PHE A 61 -14.87 24.90 21.81
C PHE A 61 -16.36 25.16 21.51
N LYS A 62 -17.16 24.11 21.31
CA LYS A 62 -18.62 24.20 21.05
C LYS A 62 -18.98 25.30 20.04
N ILE A 63 -18.27 25.33 18.91
CA ILE A 63 -18.45 26.35 17.87
C ILE A 63 -19.65 25.95 17.00
N ASN A 64 -20.14 26.87 16.16
CA ASN A 64 -21.12 26.53 15.14
C ASN A 64 -20.59 25.44 14.20
N SER A 65 -21.43 24.43 13.91
CA SER A 65 -21.10 23.27 13.06
C SER A 65 -20.41 23.64 11.75
N LEU A 66 -20.84 24.72 11.08
CA LEU A 66 -20.24 25.16 9.83
C LEU A 66 -18.77 25.59 9.98
N ALA A 67 -18.43 26.27 11.08
CA ALA A 67 -17.06 26.67 11.34
C ALA A 67 -16.17 25.47 11.68
N GLU A 68 -16.71 24.45 12.36
CA GLU A 68 -16.01 23.20 12.65
C GLU A 68 -15.61 22.47 11.35
N PHE A 69 -16.57 22.34 10.42
CA PHE A 69 -16.30 21.76 9.11
C PHE A 69 -15.26 22.55 8.32
N LEU A 70 -15.36 23.88 8.28
CA LEU A 70 -14.39 24.71 7.58
C LEU A 70 -12.98 24.58 8.17
N LEU A 71 -12.85 24.57 9.49
CA LEU A 71 -11.56 24.46 10.16
C LEU A 71 -10.92 23.08 9.92
N GLN A 72 -11.73 22.02 9.99
CA GLN A 72 -11.28 20.66 9.68
C GLN A 72 -10.89 20.51 8.20
N MET A 73 -11.62 21.14 7.28
CA MET A 73 -11.32 21.09 5.84
C MET A 73 -10.04 21.87 5.50
N VAL A 74 -9.93 23.11 5.97
CA VAL A 74 -8.75 23.96 5.72
C VAL A 74 -7.50 23.31 6.32
N GLY A 75 -7.58 22.81 7.56
CA GLY A 75 -6.49 22.09 8.20
C GLY A 75 -6.02 20.88 7.38
N GLY A 76 -6.97 20.09 6.87
CA GLY A 76 -6.67 18.91 6.07
C GLY A 76 -6.03 19.23 4.73
N VAL A 77 -6.54 20.23 4.00
CA VAL A 77 -5.98 20.66 2.71
C VAL A 77 -4.55 21.19 2.88
N VAL A 78 -4.33 22.05 3.88
CA VAL A 78 -3.01 22.62 4.16
C VAL A 78 -2.02 21.52 4.52
N LEU A 79 -2.39 20.63 5.44
CA LEU A 79 -1.48 19.55 5.87
C LEU A 79 -1.19 18.56 4.75
N ALA A 80 -2.21 18.16 3.98
CA ALA A 80 -2.03 17.27 2.83
C ALA A 80 -1.11 17.89 1.78
N TYR A 81 -1.25 19.18 1.49
CA TYR A 81 -0.38 19.88 0.53
C TYR A 81 1.10 19.77 0.90
N PHE A 82 1.44 20.03 2.17
CA PHE A 82 2.83 19.96 2.61
C PHE A 82 3.34 18.52 2.70
N LEU A 83 2.56 17.60 3.28
CA LEU A 83 3.02 16.23 3.49
C LEU A 83 3.14 15.44 2.18
N VAL A 84 2.22 15.62 1.24
CA VAL A 84 2.32 15.00 -0.09
C VAL A 84 3.55 15.55 -0.82
N GLY A 85 3.75 16.87 -0.81
CA GLY A 85 4.92 17.47 -1.45
C GLY A 85 6.24 16.98 -0.84
N ILE A 86 6.39 17.01 0.49
CA ILE A 86 7.63 16.57 1.16
C ILE A 86 7.92 15.09 0.91
N SER A 87 6.89 14.24 0.75
CA SER A 87 7.08 12.80 0.59
C SER A 87 7.29 12.33 -0.85
N ASN A 88 6.92 13.13 -1.85
CA ASN A 88 6.94 12.74 -3.26
C ASN A 88 7.90 13.55 -4.13
N VAL A 89 8.38 14.71 -3.66
CA VAL A 89 9.43 15.47 -4.36
C VAL A 89 10.67 14.57 -4.56
N PRO A 90 11.19 14.44 -5.79
CA PRO A 90 12.36 13.61 -6.08
C PRO A 90 13.60 14.01 -5.26
N ASP A 91 14.43 13.02 -4.94
CA ASP A 91 15.70 13.24 -4.26
C ASP A 91 16.61 14.16 -5.10
N GLY A 92 17.16 15.20 -4.46
CA GLY A 92 18.00 16.21 -5.13
C GLY A 92 17.24 17.42 -5.66
N THR A 93 15.91 17.46 -5.59
CA THR A 93 15.13 18.68 -5.81
C THR A 93 14.75 19.35 -4.49
N ASP A 94 15.04 20.65 -4.36
CA ASP A 94 14.65 21.43 -3.17
C ASP A 94 13.13 21.57 -3.10
N PHE A 95 12.58 21.39 -1.89
CA PHE A 95 11.16 21.59 -1.66
C PHE A 95 10.78 23.05 -1.89
N SER A 96 9.98 23.32 -2.93
CA SER A 96 9.43 24.64 -3.23
C SER A 96 7.97 24.74 -2.80
N LYS A 97 7.52 25.93 -2.38
CA LYS A 97 6.10 26.15 -2.05
C LYS A 97 5.16 25.97 -3.25
N ALA A 98 5.68 26.00 -4.48
CA ALA A 98 4.93 25.80 -5.72
C ALA A 98 5.32 24.49 -6.42
N TRP A 99 5.72 23.47 -5.64
CA TRP A 99 6.21 22.18 -6.15
C TRP A 99 5.27 21.52 -7.16
N ILE A 100 3.96 21.78 -7.07
CA ILE A 100 2.96 21.26 -8.01
C ILE A 100 3.24 21.67 -9.46
N ALA A 101 3.78 22.88 -9.69
CA ALA A 101 4.06 23.37 -11.04
C ALA A 101 5.14 22.54 -11.75
N GLY A 102 6.08 21.96 -11.01
CA GLY A 102 7.20 21.17 -11.53
C GLY A 102 6.92 19.68 -11.67
N ILE A 103 5.70 19.19 -11.36
CA ILE A 103 5.40 17.73 -11.39
C ILE A 103 5.69 17.11 -12.77
N LYS A 104 5.48 17.87 -13.86
CA LYS A 104 5.73 17.38 -15.23
C LYS A 104 7.21 17.17 -15.54
N GLU A 105 8.09 17.79 -14.76
CA GLU A 105 9.54 17.71 -14.92
C GLU A 105 10.14 16.61 -14.04
N TRP A 106 9.33 15.97 -13.20
CA TRP A 106 9.78 14.86 -12.36
C TRP A 106 9.94 13.60 -13.18
N ASP A 107 11.05 12.91 -12.95
CA ASP A 107 11.32 11.60 -13.53
C ASP A 107 11.33 10.57 -12.41
N PHE A 108 10.44 9.59 -12.49
CA PHE A 108 10.32 8.49 -11.53
C PHE A 108 10.72 7.19 -12.21
N ASP A 109 11.54 6.38 -11.53
CA ASP A 109 11.96 5.07 -12.04
C ASP A 109 10.77 4.16 -12.41
N GLN A 110 9.66 4.29 -11.67
CA GLN A 110 8.41 3.57 -11.94
C GLN A 110 7.17 4.45 -11.70
N GLY A 111 6.25 4.39 -12.67
CA GLY A 111 4.95 5.03 -12.59
C GLY A 111 4.92 6.51 -12.95
N GLU A 112 3.73 7.01 -13.31
CA GLU A 112 3.57 8.41 -13.71
C GLU A 112 3.54 9.35 -12.49
N PRO A 113 4.37 10.42 -12.45
CA PRO A 113 4.44 11.33 -11.31
C PRO A 113 3.12 12.01 -10.98
N VAL A 114 2.36 12.40 -12.00
CA VAL A 114 1.04 13.04 -11.85
C VAL A 114 0.06 12.09 -11.17
N LEU A 115 0.02 10.83 -11.62
CA LEU A 115 -0.85 9.80 -11.04
C LEU A 115 -0.49 9.52 -9.57
N CYS A 116 0.81 9.43 -9.27
CA CYS A 116 1.30 9.24 -7.91
C CYS A 116 0.82 10.35 -6.97
N VAL A 117 0.95 11.61 -7.39
CA VAL A 117 0.52 12.77 -6.60
C VAL A 117 -1.01 12.80 -6.41
N ILE A 118 -1.79 12.51 -7.45
CA ILE A 118 -3.26 12.46 -7.34
C ILE A 118 -3.69 11.39 -6.32
N LEU A 119 -3.11 10.19 -6.41
CA LEU A 119 -3.38 9.12 -5.46
C LEU A 119 -2.93 9.50 -4.05
N ALA A 120 -1.78 10.17 -3.92
CA ALA A 120 -1.28 10.62 -2.63
C ALA A 120 -2.24 11.61 -1.95
N PHE A 121 -2.80 12.56 -2.70
CA PHE A 121 -3.85 13.46 -2.18
C PHE A 121 -5.12 12.70 -1.80
N ALA A 122 -5.59 11.77 -2.64
CA ALA A 122 -6.78 10.98 -2.35
C ALA A 122 -6.61 10.14 -1.07
N MET A 123 -5.49 9.45 -0.93
CA MET A 123 -5.16 8.63 0.26
C MET A 123 -4.97 9.50 1.52
N SER A 124 -4.38 10.69 1.37
CA SER A 124 -4.26 11.67 2.45
C SER A 124 -5.64 12.17 2.90
N ALA A 125 -6.55 12.44 1.97
CA ALA A 125 -7.93 12.82 2.27
C ALA A 125 -8.71 11.71 2.99
N ILE A 126 -8.54 10.45 2.58
CA ILE A 126 -9.13 9.30 3.27
C ILE A 126 -8.58 9.18 4.70
N SER A 127 -7.25 9.30 4.87
CA SER A 127 -6.60 9.26 6.18
C SER A 127 -7.11 10.39 7.09
N TRP A 128 -7.25 11.60 6.53
CA TRP A 128 -7.81 12.75 7.22
C TRP A 128 -9.26 12.50 7.66
N MET A 129 -10.12 12.07 6.75
CA MET A 129 -11.55 11.81 7.03
C MET A 129 -11.71 10.78 8.14
N ARG A 130 -10.97 9.66 8.07
CA ARG A 130 -11.01 8.61 9.09
C ARG A 130 -10.51 9.09 10.45
N GLY A 131 -9.42 9.88 10.46
CA GLY A 131 -8.89 10.48 11.69
C GLY A 131 -9.91 11.40 12.35
N GLY A 132 -10.59 12.23 11.57
CA GLY A 132 -11.62 13.16 12.05
C GLY A 132 -12.81 12.44 12.67
N PHE A 133 -13.33 11.41 12.00
CA PHE A 133 -14.42 10.59 12.57
C PHE A 133 -14.01 9.85 13.84
N SER A 134 -12.76 9.36 13.90
CA SER A 134 -12.24 8.70 15.10
C SER A 134 -12.02 9.69 16.25
N GLY A 135 -11.71 10.95 15.93
CA GLY A 135 -11.60 12.04 16.89
C GLY A 135 -12.94 12.46 17.48
N ALA A 136 -13.97 12.53 16.65
CA ALA A 136 -15.35 12.84 17.06
C ALA A 136 -16.03 11.71 17.85
N ALA A 137 -15.50 10.49 17.81
CA ALA A 137 -16.06 9.35 18.53
C ALA A 137 -15.60 9.29 20.00
N ASP A 138 -16.55 9.09 20.92
CA ASP A 138 -16.30 9.03 22.37
C ASP A 138 -15.80 7.67 22.88
N PHE A 139 -15.69 6.65 22.01
CA PHE A 139 -15.43 5.26 22.40
C PHE A 139 -14.18 4.67 21.74
N PRO A 140 -12.96 5.09 22.12
CA PRO A 140 -11.71 4.65 21.46
C PRO A 140 -11.45 3.15 21.60
N MET A 141 -11.93 2.51 22.68
CA MET A 141 -11.81 1.05 22.84
C MET A 141 -12.66 0.28 21.81
N GLN A 142 -13.88 0.73 21.52
CA GLN A 142 -14.74 0.08 20.54
C GLN A 142 -14.17 0.26 19.13
N ALA A 143 -13.69 1.46 18.82
CA ALA A 143 -12.98 1.74 17.58
C ALA A 143 -11.74 0.86 17.42
N LEU A 144 -10.94 0.66 18.48
CA LEU A 144 -9.76 -0.21 18.46
C LEU A 144 -10.13 -1.69 18.17
N MET A 145 -11.17 -2.22 18.81
CA MET A 145 -11.62 -3.60 18.56
C MET A 145 -12.13 -3.78 17.13
N PHE A 146 -12.83 -2.78 16.58
CA PHE A 146 -13.31 -2.80 15.21
C PHE A 146 -12.15 -2.71 14.21
N SER A 147 -11.23 -1.77 14.45
CA SER A 147 -9.98 -1.60 13.70
C SER A 147 -9.16 -2.88 13.66
N PHE A 148 -9.00 -3.56 14.80
CA PHE A 148 -8.28 -4.82 14.88
C PHE A 148 -8.88 -5.91 13.99
N ARG A 149 -10.21 -6.05 13.97
CA ARG A 149 -10.89 -7.07 13.15
C ARG A 149 -10.69 -6.82 11.65
N ILE A 150 -10.85 -5.57 11.22
CA ILE A 150 -10.63 -5.19 9.82
C ILE A 150 -9.13 -5.33 9.48
N GLY A 151 -8.27 -4.83 10.35
CA GLY A 151 -6.83 -4.82 10.15
C GLY A 151 -6.24 -6.20 9.98
N ILE A 152 -6.70 -7.22 10.73
CA ILE A 152 -6.26 -8.61 10.52
C ILE A 152 -6.64 -9.09 9.11
N MET A 153 -7.88 -8.86 8.67
CA MET A 153 -8.33 -9.30 7.35
C MET A 153 -7.55 -8.60 6.23
N VAL A 154 -7.35 -7.29 6.36
CA VAL A 154 -6.59 -6.50 5.39
C VAL A 154 -5.13 -6.95 5.36
N LEU A 155 -4.45 -7.02 6.51
CA LEU A 155 -3.05 -7.40 6.58
C LEU A 155 -2.80 -8.81 6.06
N ALA A 156 -3.71 -9.76 6.32
CA ALA A 156 -3.59 -11.10 5.76
C ALA A 156 -3.53 -11.08 4.23
N ILE A 157 -4.34 -10.25 3.58
CA ILE A 157 -4.37 -10.10 2.12
C ILE A 157 -3.13 -9.35 1.63
N THR A 158 -2.83 -8.19 2.21
CA THR A 158 -1.79 -7.29 1.71
C THR A 158 -0.37 -7.83 1.93
N VAL A 159 -0.10 -8.49 3.07
CA VAL A 159 1.18 -9.17 3.30
C VAL A 159 1.37 -10.36 2.35
N THR A 160 0.28 -11.06 2.00
CA THR A 160 0.36 -12.10 0.98
C THR A 160 0.73 -11.51 -0.38
N LEU A 161 0.14 -10.37 -0.77
CA LEU A 161 0.49 -9.67 -2.01
C LEU A 161 1.95 -9.18 -2.02
N ASP A 162 2.43 -8.65 -0.90
CA ASP A 162 3.80 -8.16 -0.69
C ASP A 162 4.82 -9.30 -0.83
N MET A 163 4.53 -10.50 -0.30
CA MET A 163 5.41 -11.66 -0.41
C MET A 163 5.66 -12.09 -1.88
N PHE A 164 4.72 -11.82 -2.79
CA PHE A 164 4.84 -12.16 -4.20
C PHE A 164 5.39 -11.03 -5.08
N HIS A 165 5.58 -9.82 -4.52
CA HIS A 165 6.12 -8.69 -5.26
C HIS A 165 7.56 -8.39 -4.82
N PRO A 166 8.46 -8.07 -5.75
CA PRO A 166 9.85 -7.71 -5.42
C PRO A 166 9.99 -6.34 -4.76
N ALA A 167 8.89 -5.57 -4.68
CA ALA A 167 8.88 -4.28 -4.00
C ALA A 167 8.96 -4.51 -2.48
N GLU A 168 10.07 -4.12 -1.86
CA GLU A 168 10.25 -4.23 -0.40
C GLU A 168 9.42 -3.17 0.33
N LEU A 169 8.09 -3.36 0.49
CA LEU A 169 7.24 -2.39 1.18
C LEU A 169 7.30 -2.48 2.71
N HIS A 170 8.21 -3.30 3.23
CA HIS A 170 8.49 -3.46 4.67
C HIS A 170 7.23 -3.73 5.51
N LEU A 171 6.18 -4.34 4.91
CA LEU A 171 4.90 -4.59 5.59
C LEU A 171 5.06 -5.54 6.78
N ASN A 172 6.10 -6.38 6.79
CA ASN A 172 6.42 -7.28 7.89
C ASN A 172 6.67 -6.55 9.23
N MET A 173 7.39 -5.42 9.21
CA MET A 173 7.65 -4.64 10.43
C MET A 173 6.38 -3.92 10.90
N LEU A 174 5.59 -3.41 9.95
CA LEU A 174 4.31 -2.76 10.25
C LEU A 174 3.29 -3.74 10.82
N MET A 175 3.27 -4.98 10.33
CA MET A 175 2.45 -6.05 10.88
C MET A 175 2.77 -6.31 12.37
N LEU A 176 4.06 -6.35 12.74
CA LEU A 176 4.45 -6.46 14.16
C LEU A 176 3.95 -5.27 14.98
N LEU A 177 4.10 -4.05 14.45
CA LEU A 177 3.61 -2.83 15.08
C LEU A 177 2.08 -2.86 15.27
N PHE A 178 1.33 -3.36 14.28
CA PHE A 178 -0.11 -3.52 14.35
C PHE A 178 -0.53 -4.47 15.47
N PHE A 179 0.09 -5.65 15.54
CA PHE A 179 -0.25 -6.62 16.58
C PHE A 179 0.14 -6.11 17.97
N ALA A 180 1.34 -5.56 18.12
CA ALA A 180 1.81 -5.00 19.38
C ALA A 180 0.91 -3.86 19.88
N SER A 181 0.57 -2.91 19.01
CA SER A 181 -0.30 -1.77 19.36
C SER A 181 -1.74 -2.20 19.63
N SER A 182 -2.34 -3.03 18.77
CA SER A 182 -3.74 -3.44 18.91
C SER A 182 -3.98 -4.29 20.15
N LEU A 183 -3.17 -5.34 20.33
CA LEU A 183 -3.29 -6.24 21.47
C LEU A 183 -2.91 -5.51 22.77
N GLY A 184 -1.84 -4.72 22.75
CA GLY A 184 -1.41 -3.90 23.88
C GLY A 184 -2.50 -2.90 24.30
N GLY A 185 -3.09 -2.18 23.35
CA GLY A 185 -4.18 -1.24 23.61
C GLY A 185 -5.44 -1.90 24.16
N MET A 186 -5.84 -3.05 23.60
CA MET A 186 -6.97 -3.82 24.11
C MET A 186 -6.73 -4.37 25.51
N ALA A 187 -5.51 -4.84 25.81
CA ALA A 187 -5.12 -5.27 27.14
C ALA A 187 -5.22 -4.09 28.12
N ILE A 188 -4.55 -2.96 27.82
CA ILE A 188 -4.54 -1.76 28.67
C ILE A 188 -5.96 -1.30 28.99
N GLY A 189 -6.82 -1.20 27.98
CA GLY A 189 -8.14 -0.67 28.23
C GLY A 189 -9.13 -1.67 28.87
N ARG A 190 -8.76 -2.95 29.05
CA ARG A 190 -9.49 -3.90 29.91
C ARG A 190 -8.94 -3.99 31.34
N ILE A 191 -7.64 -3.78 31.53
CA ILE A 191 -6.95 -4.04 32.82
C ILE A 191 -6.87 -2.81 33.72
N MET A 192 -6.99 -1.60 33.18
CA MET A 192 -7.01 -0.37 33.95
C MET A 192 -8.49 0.04 34.10
N PRO A 193 -9.18 -0.25 35.22
CA PRO A 193 -10.56 0.19 35.37
C PRO A 193 -10.57 1.69 35.67
N ALA A 194 -11.46 2.43 35.01
CA ALA A 194 -11.66 3.85 35.28
C ALA A 194 -12.13 4.10 36.73
N GLN A 195 -12.78 3.12 37.38
CA GLN A 195 -13.19 3.16 38.80
C GLN A 195 -13.30 1.75 39.42
N GLY A 196 -12.43 1.44 40.40
CA GLY A 196 -12.85 0.91 41.70
C GLY A 196 -13.40 -0.52 41.88
N THR A 197 -12.98 -1.56 41.15
CA THR A 197 -13.25 -2.95 41.59
C THR A 197 -12.00 -3.83 41.59
N SER A 198 -11.64 -4.32 42.78
CA SER A 198 -10.43 -5.08 43.07
C SER A 198 -10.64 -6.59 43.04
N MET A 199 -9.53 -7.31 42.85
CA MET A 199 -9.29 -8.71 43.26
C MET A 199 -9.83 -9.82 42.34
N ASN A 200 -9.43 -9.80 41.06
CA ASN A 200 -8.95 -10.98 40.30
C ASN A 200 -8.44 -10.62 38.89
N GLY A 201 -8.67 -9.37 38.45
CA GLY A 201 -8.24 -8.88 37.14
C GLY A 201 -6.72 -8.87 36.92
N SER A 202 -5.90 -8.78 37.97
CA SER A 202 -4.43 -8.72 37.86
C SER A 202 -3.81 -10.02 37.31
N LYS A 203 -4.30 -11.20 37.72
CA LYS A 203 -3.79 -12.48 37.20
C LYS A 203 -4.20 -12.70 35.74
N TRP A 204 -5.44 -12.36 35.39
CA TRP A 204 -5.91 -12.42 34.01
C TRP A 204 -5.23 -11.38 33.11
N ALA A 205 -4.91 -10.20 33.64
CA ALA A 205 -4.10 -9.20 32.96
C ALA A 205 -2.70 -9.74 32.65
N GLN A 206 -2.04 -10.38 33.61
CA GLN A 206 -0.75 -11.04 33.39
C GLN A 206 -0.84 -12.13 32.32
N ILE A 207 -1.88 -12.98 32.36
CA ILE A 207 -2.09 -14.02 31.35
C ILE A 207 -2.25 -13.40 29.95
N ILE A 208 -3.06 -12.34 29.82
CA ILE A 208 -3.26 -11.64 28.55
C ILE A 208 -1.94 -11.02 28.07
N VAL A 209 -1.20 -10.32 28.94
CA VAL A 209 0.09 -9.71 28.58
C VAL A 209 1.12 -10.77 28.17
N VAL A 210 1.19 -11.89 28.89
CA VAL A 210 2.09 -13.02 28.55
C VAL A 210 1.68 -13.64 27.21
N LEU A 211 0.38 -13.81 26.95
CA LEU A 211 -0.11 -14.32 25.66
C LEU A 211 0.27 -13.38 24.51
N ILE A 212 0.11 -12.07 24.71
CA ILE A 212 0.47 -11.05 23.72
C ILE A 212 1.98 -11.07 23.46
N ALA A 213 2.79 -11.09 24.53
CA ALA A 213 4.23 -11.18 24.43
C ALA A 213 4.63 -12.46 23.67
N ALA A 214 4.00 -13.60 23.97
CA ALA A 214 4.25 -14.84 23.26
C ALA A 214 3.92 -14.75 21.76
N VAL A 215 2.74 -14.23 21.40
CA VAL A 215 2.33 -14.07 19.99
C VAL A 215 3.26 -13.11 19.24
N VAL A 216 3.60 -11.97 19.84
CA VAL A 216 4.49 -10.97 19.23
C VAL A 216 5.91 -11.51 19.11
N SER A 217 6.43 -12.18 20.14
CA SER A 217 7.75 -12.82 20.10
C SER A 217 7.80 -13.92 19.04
N LEU A 218 6.74 -14.73 18.91
CA LEU A 218 6.66 -15.76 17.87
C LEU A 218 6.67 -15.12 16.47
N GLY A 219 5.90 -14.06 16.26
CA GLY A 219 5.88 -13.30 15.00
C GLY A 219 7.23 -12.66 14.68
N ALA A 220 7.90 -12.08 15.68
CA ALA A 220 9.24 -11.51 15.51
C ALA A 220 10.28 -12.59 15.19
N LEU A 221 10.15 -13.77 15.80
CA LEU A 221 11.02 -14.92 15.55
C LEU A 221 10.81 -15.47 14.13
N PHE A 222 9.56 -15.59 13.66
CA PHE A 222 9.26 -15.95 12.27
C PHE A 222 9.72 -14.90 11.26
N SER A 223 9.66 -13.61 11.60
CA SER A 223 10.19 -12.52 10.78
C SER A 223 11.73 -12.58 10.68
N ALA A 224 12.41 -12.93 11.78
CA ALA A 224 13.87 -13.06 11.83
C ALA A 224 14.39 -14.37 11.18
N LEU A 225 13.58 -15.42 11.18
CA LEU A 225 13.83 -16.65 10.43
C LEU A 225 13.65 -16.35 8.93
N GLY A 226 14.72 -15.88 8.30
CA GLY A 226 14.71 -15.36 6.93
C GLY A 226 14.11 -16.31 5.87
N HIS A 227 13.94 -15.78 4.66
CA HIS A 227 13.23 -16.35 3.51
C HIS A 227 13.47 -17.86 3.27
N ASN A 228 14.68 -18.37 3.56
CA ASN A 228 15.05 -19.76 3.39
C ASN A 228 14.30 -20.75 4.29
N PHE A 229 13.95 -20.37 5.53
CA PHE A 229 13.22 -21.25 6.45
C PHE A 229 11.72 -21.28 6.12
N LEU A 230 11.15 -20.12 5.78
CA LEU A 230 9.77 -20.01 5.31
C LEU A 230 9.58 -20.74 3.97
N LEU A 231 10.52 -20.66 3.04
CA LEU A 231 10.53 -21.46 1.81
C LEU A 231 10.60 -22.96 2.10
N TYR A 232 11.35 -23.39 3.10
CA TYR A 232 11.43 -24.82 3.47
C TYR A 232 10.08 -25.37 3.95
N ILE A 233 9.33 -24.60 4.75
CA ILE A 233 8.00 -24.99 5.27
C ILE A 233 6.91 -24.82 4.20
N SER A 234 6.99 -23.78 3.36
CA SER A 234 5.98 -23.48 2.34
C SER A 234 6.20 -24.22 1.02
N ARG A 235 7.37 -24.83 0.77
CA ARG A 235 7.66 -25.69 -0.39
C ARG A 235 6.55 -26.68 -0.75
N PRO A 236 5.98 -27.47 0.18
CA PRO A 236 4.89 -28.38 -0.15
C PRO A 236 3.65 -27.61 -0.67
N ILE A 237 3.32 -26.47 -0.05
CA ILE A 237 2.17 -25.63 -0.43
C ILE A 237 2.41 -24.98 -1.80
N ILE A 238 3.58 -24.39 -2.01
CA ILE A 238 3.98 -23.77 -3.28
C ILE A 238 4.00 -24.80 -4.40
N THR A 239 4.43 -26.03 -4.13
CA THR A 239 4.43 -27.11 -5.13
C THR A 239 2.99 -27.47 -5.52
N VAL A 240 2.11 -27.66 -4.55
CA VAL A 240 0.69 -27.95 -4.82
C VAL A 240 0.02 -26.80 -5.58
N LEU A 241 0.29 -25.55 -5.19
CA LEU A 241 -0.25 -24.37 -5.85
C LEU A 241 0.29 -24.21 -7.28
N SER A 242 1.58 -24.52 -7.49
CA SER A 242 2.19 -24.54 -8.82
C SER A 242 1.54 -25.59 -9.71
N TRP A 243 1.27 -26.79 -9.20
CA TRP A 243 0.58 -27.84 -9.95
C TRP A 243 -0.83 -27.41 -10.34
N ILE A 244 -1.57 -26.80 -9.41
CA ILE A 244 -2.90 -26.24 -9.67
C ILE A 244 -2.82 -25.14 -10.74
N GLY A 245 -1.85 -24.22 -10.62
CA GLY A 245 -1.61 -23.17 -11.59
C GLY A 245 -1.31 -23.72 -12.99
N THR A 246 -0.44 -24.72 -13.09
CA THR A 246 -0.14 -25.41 -14.35
C THR A 246 -1.39 -26.05 -14.95
N VAL A 247 -2.19 -26.74 -14.14
CA VAL A 247 -3.46 -27.33 -14.61
C VAL A 247 -4.42 -26.24 -15.11
N VAL A 248 -4.59 -25.14 -14.40
CA VAL A 248 -5.46 -24.02 -14.81
C VAL A 248 -4.97 -23.40 -16.12
N ILE A 249 -3.67 -23.13 -16.26
CA ILE A 249 -3.10 -22.57 -17.49
C ILE A 249 -3.34 -23.53 -18.67
N TYR A 250 -3.07 -24.82 -18.49
CA TYR A 250 -3.14 -25.79 -19.58
C TYR A 250 -4.57 -26.17 -19.96
N VAL A 251 -5.49 -26.26 -18.98
CA VAL A 251 -6.87 -26.69 -19.19
C VAL A 251 -7.79 -25.53 -19.56
N ILE A 252 -7.50 -24.30 -19.14
CA ILE A 252 -8.37 -23.15 -19.36
C ILE A 252 -7.73 -22.16 -20.34
N ILE A 253 -6.56 -21.62 -20.00
CA ILE A 253 -5.95 -20.51 -20.77
C ILE A 253 -5.52 -20.99 -22.16
N PHE A 254 -4.83 -22.13 -22.24
CA PHE A 254 -4.32 -22.67 -23.49
C PHE A 254 -5.43 -22.97 -24.53
N PRO A 255 -6.54 -23.65 -24.19
CA PRO A 255 -7.62 -23.86 -25.16
C PRO A 255 -8.34 -22.57 -25.56
N ILE A 256 -8.47 -21.59 -24.66
CA ILE A 256 -9.04 -20.28 -25.02
C ILE A 256 -8.12 -19.54 -26.02
N ALA A 257 -6.81 -19.55 -25.77
CA ALA A 257 -5.83 -18.96 -26.68
C ALA A 257 -5.83 -19.66 -28.05
N TYR A 258 -5.96 -20.98 -28.06
CA TYR A 258 -6.07 -21.76 -29.30
C TYR A 258 -7.37 -21.46 -30.06
N LEU A 259 -8.50 -21.34 -29.37
CA LEU A 259 -9.78 -20.92 -29.95
C LEU A 259 -9.71 -19.50 -30.53
N ALA A 260 -9.12 -18.57 -29.80
CA ALA A 260 -8.91 -17.20 -30.28
C ALA A 260 -8.02 -17.19 -31.53
N GLY A 261 -6.91 -17.94 -31.51
CA GLY A 261 -6.04 -18.13 -32.68
C GLY A 261 -6.79 -18.73 -33.87
N PHE A 262 -7.64 -19.73 -33.62
CA PHE A 262 -8.46 -20.37 -34.65
C PHE A 262 -9.47 -19.39 -35.27
N ILE A 263 -10.15 -18.58 -34.45
CA ILE A 263 -11.09 -17.56 -34.92
C ILE A 263 -10.37 -16.48 -35.73
N ILE A 264 -9.21 -16.00 -35.27
CA ILE A 264 -8.41 -15.00 -35.99
C ILE A 264 -7.93 -15.56 -37.34
N LYS A 265 -7.49 -16.83 -37.38
CA LYS A 265 -7.02 -17.48 -38.61
C LYS A 265 -8.18 -17.72 -39.59
N GLY A 266 -9.36 -18.09 -39.08
CA GLY A 266 -10.59 -18.21 -39.88
C GLY A 266 -11.10 -16.88 -40.41
N LEU A 267 -11.04 -15.81 -39.61
CA LEU A 267 -11.45 -14.48 -40.01
C LEU A 267 -10.50 -13.90 -41.08
N ARG A 268 -9.17 -14.08 -40.92
CA ARG A 268 -8.19 -13.68 -41.95
C ARG A 268 -8.34 -14.47 -43.24
N TRP A 269 -8.66 -15.76 -43.17
CA TRP A 269 -8.97 -16.57 -44.34
C TRP A 269 -10.21 -16.06 -45.09
N LEU A 270 -11.26 -15.64 -44.36
CA LEU A 270 -12.46 -15.06 -44.95
C LEU A 270 -12.22 -13.68 -45.60
N ILE A 271 -11.27 -12.92 -45.08
CA ILE A 271 -10.89 -11.57 -45.57
C ILE A 271 -9.89 -11.64 -46.74
N GLY A 272 -9.28 -12.80 -47.01
CA GLY A 272 -8.46 -13.02 -48.21
C GLY A 272 -7.04 -12.45 -48.14
N GLU A 273 -6.51 -12.19 -46.94
CA GLU A 273 -5.11 -11.77 -46.77
C GLU A 273 -4.16 -12.98 -46.95
N PRO A 274 -3.10 -12.87 -47.78
CA PRO A 274 -2.14 -13.96 -47.97
C PRO A 274 -1.35 -14.17 -46.68
N THR A 275 -1.26 -15.44 -46.26
CA THR A 275 -0.60 -15.90 -45.05
C THR A 275 0.80 -15.30 -44.90
N ALA A 276 0.96 -14.40 -43.92
CA ALA A 276 2.27 -14.03 -43.42
C ALA A 276 2.95 -15.28 -42.87
N ARG A 277 4.18 -15.53 -43.33
CA ARG A 277 5.10 -16.55 -42.83
C ARG A 277 5.16 -16.43 -41.31
N GLU A 278 5.02 -17.54 -40.59
CA GLU A 278 5.29 -17.62 -39.16
C GLU A 278 6.78 -17.29 -38.95
N GLU A 279 7.09 -16.03 -38.66
CA GLU A 279 8.36 -15.67 -38.05
C GLU A 279 8.30 -16.08 -36.57
N PRO A 280 9.28 -16.84 -36.06
CA PRO A 280 9.32 -17.21 -34.67
C PRO A 280 9.35 -15.93 -33.83
N GLN A 281 8.49 -15.86 -32.80
CA GLN A 281 8.52 -14.81 -31.78
C GLN A 281 9.89 -14.81 -31.12
N VAL A 282 10.80 -13.99 -31.64
CA VAL A 282 12.00 -13.57 -30.92
C VAL A 282 11.51 -12.61 -29.85
N LEU A 283 11.73 -13.00 -28.60
CA LEU A 283 11.67 -12.12 -27.43
C LEU A 283 12.29 -10.78 -27.82
N GLN A 284 11.49 -9.72 -27.82
CA GLN A 284 11.93 -8.38 -28.18
C GLN A 284 12.79 -7.84 -27.04
N SER A 285 14.05 -8.31 -27.00
CA SER A 285 15.16 -7.67 -26.31
C SER A 285 15.58 -6.49 -27.17
N GLU A 286 15.54 -5.30 -26.58
CA GLU A 286 16.28 -4.09 -26.92
C GLU A 286 16.89 -4.06 -28.33
N MET A 287 16.20 -3.42 -29.27
CA MET A 287 16.86 -2.85 -30.44
C MET A 287 16.83 -1.33 -30.26
N GLY A 288 17.95 -0.82 -29.77
CA GLY A 288 18.14 0.58 -29.44
C GLY A 288 18.08 1.46 -30.68
N LEU A 289 17.56 2.67 -30.48
CA LEU A 289 17.45 3.74 -31.48
C LEU A 289 18.75 4.01 -32.28
N GLY A 290 19.90 3.58 -31.75
CA GLY A 290 21.22 3.68 -32.40
C GLY A 290 21.36 2.82 -33.66
N ASP A 291 20.79 1.61 -33.67
CA ASP A 291 20.92 0.70 -34.83
C ASP A 291 20.10 1.19 -36.02
N SER A 292 18.92 1.78 -35.76
CA SER A 292 18.07 2.40 -36.78
C SER A 292 18.71 3.64 -37.44
N LEU A 293 19.48 4.43 -36.68
CA LEU A 293 20.20 5.57 -37.25
C LEU A 293 21.46 5.14 -38.01
N GLN A 294 22.15 4.11 -37.54
CA GLN A 294 23.33 3.57 -38.21
C GLN A 294 22.96 2.89 -39.54
N GLN A 295 21.78 2.29 -39.63
CA GLN A 295 21.25 1.71 -40.85
C GLN A 295 20.77 2.77 -41.85
N LEU A 296 20.15 3.87 -41.38
CA LEU A 296 19.80 5.02 -42.22
C LEU A 296 21.03 5.77 -42.78
N MET A 297 22.13 5.84 -42.02
CA MET A 297 23.37 6.46 -42.50
C MET A 297 24.04 5.60 -43.58
N LYS A 298 23.94 4.28 -43.46
CA LYS A 298 24.50 3.33 -44.43
C LYS A 298 23.73 3.35 -45.76
N ASP A 299 22.40 3.45 -45.70
CA ASP A 299 21.54 3.60 -46.89
C ASP A 299 21.71 4.97 -47.59
N ALA A 300 22.14 6.01 -46.87
CA ALA A 300 22.45 7.30 -47.45
C ALA A 300 23.80 7.33 -48.19
N GLU A 301 24.75 6.49 -47.79
CA GLU A 301 26.09 6.38 -48.40
C GLU A 301 26.09 5.48 -49.65
N GLU A 302 25.22 4.47 -49.71
CA GLU A 302 25.09 3.56 -50.86
C GLU A 302 24.33 4.15 -52.07
N LYS A 303 23.73 5.34 -51.92
CA LYS A 303 22.88 5.98 -52.95
C LYS A 303 23.57 7.11 -53.75
N GLN A 304 24.89 7.15 -53.79
CA GLN A 304 25.60 7.90 -54.84
C GLN A 304 25.77 7.01 -56.08
N PRO A 305 25.14 7.31 -57.23
CA PRO A 305 25.42 6.59 -58.45
C PRO A 305 26.84 6.94 -58.90
N SER A 306 27.71 5.92 -58.86
CA SER A 306 28.93 5.91 -59.65
C SER A 306 28.58 6.11 -61.12
N ILE A 307 29.27 7.02 -61.80
CA ILE A 307 29.88 6.90 -63.14
C ILE A 307 30.25 8.31 -63.60
N PHE A 308 31.53 8.45 -64.00
CA PHE A 308 32.10 9.38 -64.98
C PHE A 308 31.42 10.74 -65.23
#